data_AF-A0A8S2G754-F1
#
_entry.id   AF-A0A8S2G754-F1
#
_cell.length_a   1.000
_cell.length_b   1.000
_cell.length_c   1.000
_cell.angle_alpha   90.00
_cell.angle_beta   90.00
_cell.angle_gamma   90.00
#
_symmetry.space_group_name_H-M   'P 1'
#
loop_
_entity.id
_entity.type
_entity.pdbx_description
1 polymer ?
#
loop_
_entity_poly.entity_id
_entity_poly.type
_entity_poly.pdbx_seq_one_letter_code
_entity_poly.pdbx_strand_id
1 'polypeptide(L)'
;VNIIKEIPFIKAVVIAICCHHCINWTEYVGKQFFIENNFTPREFYFVRALTSWSTCENRYNQKLSDDRLLFNMKKDESIEKSSYSKRRFYSIQRQEEIGEKAKRLLDWGRVLYLKKNGFDAHLNIYASKIITLENVAIVAQPKESQ
;
A
#
# COMPACT_ATOMS: atom_id res chain seq x y z
N VAL A 1 38.71 0.22 28.75
CA VAL A 1 37.24 0.47 28.70
C VAL A 1 36.67 -0.35 27.56
N ASN A 2 36.40 -1.63 27.80
CA ASN A 2 35.81 -2.52 26.78
C ASN A 2 34.29 -2.42 26.89
N ILE A 3 33.71 -1.48 26.14
CA ILE A 3 32.27 -1.38 25.94
C ILE A 3 31.97 -1.96 24.56
N ILE A 4 32.08 -3.28 24.44
CA ILE A 4 31.30 -4.00 23.42
C ILE A 4 30.13 -4.56 24.20
N LYS A 5 29.09 -3.73 24.36
CA LYS A 5 27.78 -4.21 24.83
C LYS A 5 27.35 -5.28 23.83
N GLU A 6 27.11 -6.49 24.33
CA GLU A 6 26.47 -7.56 23.54
C GLU A 6 25.25 -6.97 22.84
N ILE A 7 25.30 -6.92 21.52
CA ILE A 7 24.14 -6.51 20.73
C ILE A 7 23.12 -7.64 20.92
N PRO A 8 21.91 -7.37 21.46
CA PRO A 8 20.93 -8.42 21.66
C PRO A 8 20.64 -9.11 20.33
N PHE A 9 20.62 -10.45 20.35
CA PHE A 9 20.32 -11.25 19.18
C PHE A 9 18.96 -10.86 18.59
N ILE A 10 18.95 -10.37 17.35
CA ILE A 10 17.73 -9.93 16.67
C ILE A 10 16.91 -11.17 16.32
N LYS A 11 15.76 -11.35 16.97
CA LYS A 11 14.86 -12.49 16.75
C LYS A 11 14.02 -12.37 15.49
N ALA A 12 13.61 -11.15 15.14
CA ALA A 12 12.73 -10.89 14.01
C ALA A 12 12.85 -9.44 13.54
N VAL A 13 12.36 -9.18 12.34
CA VAL A 13 12.19 -7.84 11.77
C VAL A 13 10.71 -7.61 11.44
N VAL A 14 10.26 -6.38 11.67
CA VAL A 14 8.95 -5.89 11.24
C VAL A 14 9.17 -4.72 10.30
N ILE A 15 8.70 -4.85 9.07
CA ILE A 15 8.88 -3.85 8.01
C ILE A 15 7.50 -3.26 7.70
N ALA A 16 7.26 -2.04 8.17
CA ALA A 16 6.10 -1.27 7.74
C ALA A 16 6.32 -0.85 6.28
N ILE A 17 5.41 -1.24 5.39
CA ILE A 17 5.56 -0.96 3.97
C ILE A 17 4.66 0.20 3.61
N CYS A 18 5.28 1.31 3.22
CA CYS A 18 4.61 2.49 2.69
C CYS A 18 5.21 2.86 1.33
N CYS A 19 4.58 3.83 0.65
CA CYS A 19 5.12 4.41 -0.58
C CYS A 19 5.28 3.41 -1.74
N HIS A 20 4.37 2.45 -1.89
CA HIS A 20 4.35 1.51 -3.02
C HIS A 20 4.39 2.20 -4.38
N HIS A 21 3.93 3.44 -4.48
CA HIS A 21 3.95 4.21 -5.71
C HIS A 21 5.35 4.72 -6.07
N CYS A 22 6.30 4.80 -5.12
CA CYS A 22 7.65 5.30 -5.33
C CYS A 22 8.65 4.24 -5.80
N ILE A 23 8.31 2.95 -5.69
CA ILE A 23 9.28 1.89 -5.98
C ILE A 23 9.63 1.83 -7.47
N ASN A 24 10.90 1.57 -7.77
CA ASN A 24 11.35 1.31 -9.14
C ASN A 24 11.50 -0.19 -9.40
N TRP A 25 11.38 -0.62 -10.66
CA TRP A 25 11.64 -2.01 -11.04
C TRP A 25 13.06 -2.42 -10.63
N THR A 26 14.07 -1.59 -10.87
CA THR A 26 15.48 -1.92 -10.57
C THR A 26 15.72 -2.23 -9.09
N GLU A 27 15.07 -1.52 -8.18
CA GLU A 27 15.21 -1.64 -6.73
C GLU A 27 14.30 -2.70 -6.11
N TYR A 28 13.21 -3.05 -6.80
CA TYR A 28 12.24 -3.99 -6.27
C TYR A 28 12.83 -5.40 -6.17
N VAL A 29 12.69 -6.05 -5.01
CA VAL A 29 13.28 -7.37 -4.73
C VAL A 29 12.41 -8.54 -5.19
N GLY A 30 11.09 -8.33 -5.28
CA GLY A 30 10.11 -9.35 -5.65
C GLY A 30 9.97 -9.60 -7.16
N LYS A 31 11.02 -9.34 -7.97
CA LYS A 31 10.96 -9.45 -9.44
C LYS A 31 10.61 -10.86 -9.90
N GLN A 32 11.19 -11.87 -9.25
CA GLN A 32 11.02 -13.27 -9.61
C GLN A 32 9.54 -13.69 -9.57
N PHE A 33 8.80 -13.24 -8.54
CA PHE A 33 7.36 -13.47 -8.43
C PHE A 33 6.59 -12.91 -9.63
N PHE A 34 6.93 -11.70 -10.09
CA PHE A 34 6.31 -11.10 -11.27
C PHE A 34 6.61 -11.90 -12.54
N ILE A 35 7.87 -12.27 -12.76
CA ILE A 35 8.32 -13.03 -13.94
C ILE A 35 7.63 -14.40 -13.99
N GLU A 36 7.60 -15.13 -12.87
CA GLU A 36 6.93 -16.44 -12.75
C GLU A 36 5.42 -16.38 -13.00
N ASN A 37 4.80 -15.21 -12.79
CA ASN A 37 3.39 -14.96 -13.07
C ASN A 37 3.17 -14.25 -14.42
N ASN A 38 4.16 -14.30 -15.32
CA ASN A 38 4.12 -13.74 -16.68
C ASN A 38 3.94 -12.22 -16.74
N PHE A 39 4.36 -11.49 -15.70
CA PHE A 39 4.42 -10.03 -15.75
C PHE A 39 5.76 -9.55 -16.30
N THR A 40 5.67 -8.59 -17.20
CA THR A 40 6.81 -7.82 -17.70
C THR A 40 7.17 -6.66 -16.75
N PRO A 41 8.40 -6.12 -16.83
CA PRO A 41 8.76 -4.88 -16.13
C PRO A 41 7.84 -3.71 -16.45
N ARG A 42 7.29 -3.66 -17.66
CA ARG A 42 6.31 -2.64 -18.05
C ARG A 42 5.01 -2.78 -17.26
N GLU A 43 4.50 -4.00 -17.10
CA GLU A 43 3.28 -4.26 -16.35
C GLU A 43 3.44 -4.05 -14.86
N PHE A 44 4.64 -4.27 -14.32
CA PHE A 44 4.97 -3.86 -12.95
C PHE A 44 4.68 -2.37 -12.72
N TYR A 45 5.02 -1.49 -13.68
CA TYR A 45 4.72 -0.06 -13.54
C TYR A 45 3.23 0.26 -13.56
N PHE A 46 2.40 -0.56 -14.22
CA PHE A 46 0.95 -0.45 -14.12
C PHE A 46 0.46 -0.86 -12.72
N VAL A 47 0.94 -1.99 -12.18
CA VAL A 47 0.61 -2.40 -10.81
C VAL A 47 1.03 -1.33 -9.81
N ARG A 48 2.26 -0.80 -9.94
CA ARG A 48 2.75 0.34 -9.14
C ARG A 48 1.83 1.55 -9.24
N ALA A 49 1.41 1.94 -10.45
CA ALA A 49 0.53 3.10 -10.64
C ALA A 49 -0.84 2.90 -9.96
N LEU A 50 -1.40 1.68 -10.02
CA LEU A 50 -2.66 1.34 -9.36
C LEU A 50 -2.57 1.48 -7.84
N THR A 51 -1.40 1.32 -7.22
CA THR A 51 -1.26 1.49 -5.76
C THR A 51 -1.65 2.90 -5.29
N SER A 52 -1.52 3.92 -6.13
CA SER A 52 -1.94 5.30 -5.81
C SER A 52 -3.45 5.43 -5.58
N TRP A 53 -4.25 4.47 -6.06
CA TRP A 53 -5.69 4.47 -5.85
C TRP A 53 -6.10 4.06 -4.43
N SER A 54 -5.23 3.38 -3.69
CA SER A 54 -5.50 2.96 -2.30
C SER A 54 -5.51 4.10 -1.29
N THR A 55 -5.00 5.27 -1.68
CA THR A 55 -5.00 6.49 -0.87
C THR A 55 -5.90 7.55 -1.50
N CYS A 56 -6.92 7.15 -2.25
CA CYS A 56 -7.99 8.07 -2.58
C CYS A 56 -8.66 8.45 -1.26
N GLU A 57 -8.13 9.47 -0.57
CA GLU A 57 -8.89 10.13 0.46
C GLU A 57 -10.25 10.47 -0.13
N ASN A 58 -11.27 10.17 0.65
CA ASN A 58 -12.63 10.66 0.52
C ASN A 58 -12.67 12.20 0.56
N ARG A 59 -11.95 12.89 -0.32
CA ARG A 59 -12.03 14.34 -0.55
C ARG A 59 -13.45 14.78 -0.94
N TYR A 60 -14.33 13.83 -1.23
CA TYR A 60 -15.74 14.07 -1.52
C TYR A 60 -16.66 13.91 -0.31
N ASN A 61 -16.39 12.96 0.60
CA ASN A 61 -17.32 12.66 1.72
C ASN A 61 -17.05 13.49 2.98
N GLN A 62 -15.85 14.04 3.16
CA GLN A 62 -15.58 14.92 4.31
C GLN A 62 -16.27 16.30 4.16
N LYS A 63 -16.60 16.72 2.93
CA LYS A 63 -17.43 17.91 2.68
C LYS A 63 -18.93 17.70 2.92
N LEU A 64 -19.41 16.46 3.02
CA LEU A 64 -20.84 16.17 3.20
C LEU A 64 -21.22 15.93 4.66
N SER A 65 -20.25 15.61 5.53
CA SER A 65 -20.47 15.36 6.95
C SER A 65 -20.26 16.59 7.84
N ASP A 66 -19.62 17.65 7.34
CA ASP A 66 -19.36 18.91 8.07
C ASP A 66 -20.40 20.01 7.76
N ASP A 67 -21.42 19.72 6.96
CA ASP A 67 -22.49 20.67 6.62
C ASP A 67 -23.66 20.62 7.63
N ARG A 68 -23.32 20.63 8.92
CA ARG A 68 -24.29 20.90 10.00
C ARG A 68 -24.26 22.34 10.52
N LEU A 69 -23.62 23.27 9.81
CA LEU A 69 -23.74 24.73 9.97
C LEU A 69 -23.35 25.37 8.61
N LEU A 70 -24.28 25.70 7.72
CA LEU A 70 -24.83 27.06 7.63
C LEU A 70 -26.05 27.08 6.70
N PHE A 71 -27.16 27.57 7.25
CA PHE A 71 -28.35 27.99 6.51
C PHE A 71 -28.03 29.08 5.47
N ASN A 72 -28.74 29.00 4.33
CA ASN A 72 -29.02 30.06 3.35
C ASN A 72 -27.87 30.55 2.44
N MET A 73 -27.81 30.04 1.21
CA MET A 73 -27.95 30.90 0.00
C MET A 73 -27.99 30.06 -1.29
N LYS A 74 -29.12 30.19 -2.00
CA LYS A 74 -29.38 30.02 -3.44
C LYS A 74 -28.96 28.69 -4.11
N LYS A 75 -29.97 28.06 -4.73
CA LYS A 75 -29.82 27.19 -5.91
C LYS A 75 -28.94 27.94 -6.93
N ASP A 76 -27.67 27.56 -7.01
CA ASP A 76 -26.86 27.81 -8.20
C ASP A 76 -26.39 26.47 -8.75
N GLU A 77 -27.01 26.10 -9.87
CA GLU A 77 -26.71 24.93 -10.69
C GLU A 77 -25.38 25.14 -11.43
N SER A 78 -24.25 25.13 -10.74
CA SER A 78 -22.94 25.01 -11.41
C SER A 78 -21.83 24.63 -10.44
N ILE A 79 -21.97 23.51 -9.73
CA ILE A 79 -20.76 22.82 -9.26
C ILE A 79 -20.15 22.20 -10.51
N GLU A 80 -19.20 22.93 -11.12
CA GLU A 80 -18.30 22.39 -12.14
C GLU A 80 -17.71 21.09 -11.60
N LYS A 81 -18.31 19.97 -12.03
CA LYS A 81 -17.74 18.65 -11.93
C LYS A 81 -16.35 18.75 -12.53
N SER A 82 -15.32 18.81 -11.68
CA SER A 82 -13.93 18.91 -12.10
C SER A 82 -13.71 17.91 -13.24
N SER A 83 -12.97 18.31 -14.28
CA SER A 83 -12.78 17.47 -15.48
C SER A 83 -12.27 16.05 -15.15
N TYR A 84 -11.73 15.87 -13.94
CA TYR A 84 -11.34 14.60 -13.33
C TYR A 84 -12.51 13.62 -13.09
N SER A 85 -13.69 14.08 -12.66
CA SER A 85 -14.83 13.19 -12.36
C SER A 85 -15.50 12.64 -13.62
N LYS A 86 -15.35 13.32 -14.77
CA LYS A 86 -15.88 12.85 -16.06
C LYS A 86 -15.05 11.71 -16.70
N ARG A 87 -13.86 11.37 -16.16
CA ARG A 87 -12.95 10.36 -16.72
C ARG A 87 -12.74 9.11 -15.84
N ARG A 88 -13.46 8.97 -14.72
CA ARG A 88 -13.33 7.80 -13.85
C ARG A 88 -14.14 6.64 -14.42
N PHE A 89 -13.45 5.56 -14.82
CA PHE A 89 -14.07 4.31 -15.26
C PHE A 89 -14.64 3.48 -14.09
N TYR A 90 -14.13 3.70 -12.88
CA TYR A 90 -14.53 2.98 -11.66
C TYR A 90 -14.96 3.96 -10.57
N SER A 91 -15.84 3.51 -9.67
CA SER A 91 -16.18 4.24 -8.44
C SER A 91 -14.95 4.43 -7.55
N ILE A 92 -15.00 5.40 -6.64
CA ILE A 92 -13.90 5.68 -5.69
C ILE A 92 -13.59 4.42 -4.87
N GLN A 93 -14.62 3.81 -4.27
CA GLN A 93 -14.50 2.57 -3.52
C GLN A 93 -13.85 1.46 -4.34
N ARG A 94 -14.26 1.30 -5.61
CA ARG A 94 -13.68 0.27 -6.48
C ARG A 94 -12.20 0.54 -6.79
N GLN A 95 -11.82 1.80 -6.96
CA GLN A 95 -10.42 2.15 -7.18
C GLN A 95 -9.57 1.90 -5.93
N GLU A 96 -10.09 2.22 -4.75
CA GLU A 96 -9.43 1.89 -3.47
C GLU A 96 -9.21 0.38 -3.35
N GLU A 97 -10.23 -0.44 -3.58
CA GLU A 97 -10.11 -1.90 -3.59
C GLU A 97 -9.01 -2.40 -4.55
N ILE A 98 -8.98 -1.86 -5.77
CA ILE A 98 -7.97 -2.22 -6.78
C ILE A 98 -6.58 -1.80 -6.31
N GLY A 99 -6.45 -0.59 -5.78
CA GLY A 99 -5.17 -0.07 -5.29
C GLY A 99 -4.63 -0.87 -4.11
N GLU A 100 -5.51 -1.29 -3.20
CA GLU A 100 -5.14 -2.17 -2.08
C GLU A 100 -4.65 -3.53 -2.58
N LYS A 101 -5.34 -4.14 -3.55
CA LYS A 101 -4.90 -5.38 -4.17
C LYS A 101 -3.54 -5.21 -4.87
N ALA A 102 -3.32 -4.09 -5.54
CA ALA A 102 -2.04 -3.78 -6.17
C ALA A 102 -0.91 -3.65 -5.13
N LYS A 103 -1.16 -3.01 -3.98
CA LYS A 103 -0.21 -2.99 -2.85
C LYS A 103 0.11 -4.42 -2.39
N ARG A 104 -0.91 -5.26 -2.20
CA ARG A 104 -0.72 -6.65 -1.75
C ARG A 104 0.07 -7.50 -2.73
N LEU A 105 -0.06 -7.30 -4.05
CA LEU A 105 0.79 -7.97 -5.04
C LEU A 105 2.28 -7.65 -4.84
N LEU A 106 2.60 -6.39 -4.60
CA LEU A 106 3.97 -5.94 -4.35
C LEU A 106 4.50 -6.44 -3.00
N ASP A 107 3.64 -6.47 -1.98
CA ASP A 107 4.01 -6.96 -0.65
C ASP A 107 4.26 -8.47 -0.68
N TRP A 108 3.45 -9.21 -1.43
CA TRP A 108 3.61 -10.65 -1.58
C TRP A 108 4.93 -11.02 -2.26
N GLY A 109 5.32 -10.28 -3.30
CA GLY A 109 6.63 -10.49 -3.94
C GLY A 109 7.81 -10.27 -2.96
N ARG A 110 7.70 -9.32 -2.03
CA ARG A 110 8.69 -9.12 -0.95
C ARG A 110 8.70 -10.25 0.07
N VAL A 111 7.52 -10.76 0.44
CA VAL A 111 7.40 -11.94 1.32
C VAL A 111 8.07 -13.16 0.67
N LEU A 112 7.79 -13.43 -0.60
CA LEU A 112 8.40 -14.55 -1.32
C LEU A 112 9.92 -14.39 -1.45
N TYR A 113 10.39 -13.16 -1.68
CA TYR A 113 11.82 -12.87 -1.66
C TYR A 113 12.44 -13.20 -0.31
N LEU A 114 11.85 -12.76 0.81
CA LEU A 114 12.36 -13.08 2.15
C LEU A 114 12.34 -14.58 2.43
N LYS A 115 11.27 -15.28 2.05
CA LYS A 115 11.16 -16.74 2.19
C LYS A 115 12.26 -17.49 1.45
N LYS A 116 12.58 -17.06 0.23
CA LYS A 116 13.68 -17.61 -0.55
C LYS A 116 15.05 -17.39 0.11
N ASN A 117 15.18 -16.34 0.92
CA ASN A 117 16.42 -15.97 1.61
C ASN A 117 16.47 -16.43 3.08
N GLY A 118 15.76 -17.52 3.42
CA GLY A 118 15.91 -18.17 4.72
C GLY A 118 15.11 -17.55 5.86
N PHE A 119 14.09 -16.74 5.56
CA PHE A 119 13.17 -16.23 6.57
C PHE A 119 11.82 -16.96 6.52
N ASP A 120 11.17 -17.11 7.66
CA ASP A 120 9.73 -17.30 7.71
C ASP A 120 9.06 -15.91 7.76
N ALA A 121 8.46 -15.51 6.63
CA ALA A 121 7.91 -14.18 6.43
C ALA A 121 6.41 -14.22 6.11
N HIS A 122 5.64 -13.28 6.68
CA HIS A 122 4.21 -13.15 6.44
C HIS A 122 3.74 -11.70 6.54
N LEU A 123 2.57 -11.40 5.95
CA LEU A 123 1.92 -10.11 6.11
C LEU A 123 1.07 -10.10 7.37
N ASN A 124 1.11 -9.01 8.12
CA ASN A 124 0.29 -8.82 9.31
C ASN A 124 -0.35 -7.42 9.31
N ILE A 125 -1.58 -7.34 9.79
CA ILE A 125 -2.28 -6.07 10.01
C ILE A 125 -1.87 -5.55 11.38
N TYR A 126 -1.18 -4.42 11.43
CA TYR A 126 -0.69 -3.85 12.69
C TYR A 126 -1.57 -2.73 13.25
N ALA A 127 -2.52 -2.22 12.45
CA ALA A 127 -3.44 -1.15 12.84
C ALA A 127 -4.80 -1.26 12.14
N SER A 128 -5.81 -0.61 12.71
CA SER A 128 -7.08 -0.38 12.01
C SER A 128 -6.86 0.57 10.83
N LYS A 129 -7.57 0.36 9.72
CA LYS A 129 -7.58 1.28 8.57
C LYS A 129 -8.06 2.69 8.94
N ILE A 130 -8.81 2.83 10.03
CA ILE A 130 -9.25 4.13 10.56
C ILE A 130 -8.04 4.94 11.09
N ILE A 131 -7.01 4.26 11.58
CA ILE A 131 -5.79 4.91 12.11
C ILE A 131 -4.82 5.24 10.98
N THR A 132 -4.61 4.30 10.05
CA THR A 132 -3.71 4.49 8.90
C THR A 132 -4.13 3.62 7.73
N LEU A 133 -4.02 4.14 6.51
CA LEU A 133 -4.24 3.36 5.28
C LEU A 133 -3.07 2.40 4.98
N GLU A 134 -1.91 2.62 5.58
CA GLU A 134 -0.72 1.77 5.43
C GLU A 134 -0.63 0.75 6.57
N ASN A 135 -1.72 0.04 6.85
CA ASN A 135 -1.87 -0.77 8.06
C ASN A 135 -1.32 -2.19 7.99
N VAL A 136 -0.50 -2.51 6.99
CA VAL A 136 0.10 -3.83 6.79
C VAL A 136 1.61 -3.74 6.85
N ALA A 137 2.21 -4.70 7.57
CA ALA A 137 3.65 -4.86 7.68
C ALA A 137 4.05 -6.28 7.26
N ILE A 138 5.30 -6.46 6.86
CA ILE A 138 5.92 -7.79 6.81
C ILE A 138 6.55 -8.08 8.16
N VAL A 139 6.24 -9.24 8.73
CA VAL A 139 6.96 -9.82 9.84
C VAL A 139 7.83 -10.93 9.27
N ALA A 140 9.11 -10.94 9.61
CA ALA A 140 10.05 -11.96 9.18
C ALA A 140 10.98 -12.39 10.31
N GLN A 141 11.08 -13.70 10.51
CA GLN A 141 11.99 -14.33 11.47
C GLN A 141 12.95 -15.26 10.72
N PRO A 142 14.21 -15.43 11.17
CA PRO A 142 15.08 -16.45 10.60
C PRO A 142 14.37 -17.81 10.66
N LYS A 143 14.40 -18.55 9.55
CA LYS A 143 13.87 -19.90 9.53
C LYS A 143 14.76 -20.76 10.43
N GLU A 144 14.19 -21.42 11.42
CA GLU A 144 14.95 -22.33 12.28
C GLU A 144 15.61 -23.40 11.41
N SER A 145 16.91 -23.64 11.63
CA SER A 145 17.61 -24.78 11.08
C SER A 145 16.95 -26.04 11.64
N GLN A 146 16.29 -26.82 10.79
CA GLN A 146 15.87 -28.18 11.15
C GLN A 146 17.10 -29.07 11.33
#